data_AF-A0A8H7WTK7-F1
#
_entry.id   AF-A0A8H7WTK7-F1
#
_cell.length_a   1.000
_cell.length_b   1.000
_cell.length_c   1.000
_cell.angle_alpha   90.00
_cell.angle_beta   90.00
_cell.angle_gamma   90.00
#
_symmetry.space_group_name_H-M   'P 1'
#
loop_
_entity.id
_entity.type
_entity.pdbx_description
1 polymer ?
#
loop_
_entity_poly.entity_id
_entity_poly.type
_entity_poly.pdbx_seq_one_letter_code
_entity_poly.pdbx_strand_id
1 'polypeptide(L)'
;MDNVYFCSKHPSDEQLSEAARFFSANYGVWGQSAVENMGPAMKARARVKISPKLLRKKILPESRDNTFISVTRGGNLIGILFATKWTQ
;
A
#
# COMPACT_ATOMS: atom_id res chain seq x y z
N MET A 1 -21.46 12.96 4.81
CA MET A 1 -21.27 11.95 3.75
C MET A 1 -20.73 10.71 4.41
N ASP A 2 -21.39 9.59 4.18
CA ASP A 2 -21.04 8.32 4.80
C ASP A 2 -19.77 7.73 4.17
N ASN A 3 -19.17 6.77 4.89
CA ASN A 3 -18.03 6.03 4.38
C ASN A 3 -18.51 4.95 3.41
N VAL A 4 -17.82 4.81 2.28
CA VAL A 4 -18.02 3.72 1.33
C VAL A 4 -16.82 2.79 1.41
N TYR A 5 -17.08 1.50 1.61
CA TYR A 5 -16.05 0.47 1.75
C TYR A 5 -16.05 -0.42 0.52
N PHE A 6 -14.88 -0.65 -0.04
CA PHE A 6 -14.66 -1.63 -1.09
C PHE A 6 -13.77 -2.75 -0.56
N CYS A 7 -14.13 -4.01 -0.81
CA CYS A 7 -13.35 -5.17 -0.42
C CYS A 7 -13.19 -6.09 -1.65
N SER A 8 -11.96 -6.47 -1.97
CA SER A 8 -11.67 -7.36 -3.09
C SER A 8 -10.47 -8.26 -2.80
N LYS A 9 -10.51 -9.48 -3.38
CA LYS A 9 -9.36 -10.38 -3.44
C LYS A 9 -8.42 -10.08 -4.61
N HIS A 10 -8.96 -9.45 -5.66
CA HIS A 10 -8.28 -9.15 -6.91
C HIS A 10 -8.53 -7.68 -7.27
N PRO A 11 -7.81 -6.73 -6.64
CA PRO A 11 -7.96 -5.33 -6.96
C PRO A 11 -7.56 -5.04 -8.41
N SER A 12 -8.28 -4.13 -9.06
CA SER A 12 -7.93 -3.66 -10.39
C SER A 12 -6.60 -2.88 -10.36
N ASP A 13 -6.00 -2.68 -11.53
CA ASP A 13 -4.78 -1.88 -11.64
C ASP A 13 -5.00 -0.41 -11.25
N GLU A 14 -6.20 0.12 -11.46
CA GLU A 14 -6.60 1.45 -10.99
C GLU A 14 -6.63 1.51 -9.46
N GLN A 15 -7.25 0.52 -8.81
CA GLN A 15 -7.30 0.43 -7.35
C GLN A 15 -5.89 0.30 -6.74
N LEU A 16 -5.03 -0.52 -7.34
CA LEU A 16 -3.64 -0.65 -6.91
C LEU A 16 -2.84 0.64 -7.13
N SER A 17 -3.10 1.36 -8.23
CA SER A 17 -2.47 2.64 -8.52
C SER A 17 -2.87 3.72 -7.52
N GLU A 18 -4.16 3.83 -7.23
CA GLU A 18 -4.67 4.76 -6.23
C GLU A 18 -4.13 4.44 -4.84
N ALA A 19 -4.15 3.16 -4.44
CA ALA A 19 -3.64 2.72 -3.14
C ALA A 19 -2.12 2.93 -3.00
N ALA A 20 -1.34 2.67 -4.05
CA ALA A 20 0.10 2.93 -4.06
C ALA A 20 0.41 4.43 -3.88
N ARG A 21 -0.34 5.30 -4.58
CA ARG A 21 -0.23 6.75 -4.46
C ARG A 21 -0.58 7.20 -3.03
N PHE A 22 -1.69 6.72 -2.48
CA PHE A 22 -2.16 7.07 -1.15
C PHE A 22 -1.19 6.60 -0.05
N PHE A 23 -0.70 5.36 -0.13
CA PHE A 23 0.31 4.84 0.79
C PHE A 23 1.57 5.72 0.78
N SER A 24 2.09 5.97 -0.41
CA SER A 24 3.34 6.70 -0.66
C SER A 24 3.30 8.17 -0.23
N ALA A 25 2.10 8.72 -0.07
CA ALA A 25 1.88 10.07 0.42
C ALA A 25 1.77 10.12 1.96
N ASN A 26 1.15 9.10 2.58
CA ASN A 26 0.62 9.24 3.94
C ASN A 26 1.28 8.34 5.01
N TYR A 27 1.73 7.13 4.71
CA TYR A 27 1.90 6.09 5.76
C TYR A 27 3.28 6.00 6.39
N GLY A 28 4.36 6.10 5.60
CA GLY A 28 5.71 5.83 6.11
C GLY A 28 6.68 6.96 5.84
N VAL A 29 7.59 7.19 6.78
CA VAL A 29 8.84 7.93 6.57
C VAL A 29 10.01 7.08 7.01
N TRP A 30 11.12 7.14 6.28
CA TRP A 30 12.32 6.40 6.65
C TRP A 30 12.97 7.01 7.89
N GLY A 31 13.26 6.17 8.87
CA GLY A 31 14.09 6.54 10.02
C GLY A 31 15.57 6.64 9.64
N GLN A 32 16.39 7.19 10.54
CA GLN A 32 17.83 7.32 10.33
C GLN A 32 18.50 5.95 10.11
N SER A 33 18.08 4.94 10.88
CA SER A 33 18.57 3.57 10.78
C SER A 33 18.35 2.94 9.40
N ALA A 34 17.36 3.39 8.62
CA ALA A 34 17.15 2.89 7.26
C ALA A 34 18.29 3.31 6.32
N VAL A 35 18.86 4.51 6.51
CA VAL A 35 20.00 5.00 5.72
C VAL A 35 21.24 4.16 6.02
N GLU A 36 21.47 3.86 7.30
CA GLU A 36 22.61 3.06 7.77
C GLU A 36 22.55 1.62 7.25
N ASN A 37 21.37 0.99 7.29
CA ASN A 37 21.22 -0.43 6.99
C ASN A 37 20.98 -0.74 5.50
N MET A 38 20.36 0.18 4.75
CA MET A 38 19.97 -0.06 3.35
C MET A 38 20.77 0.80 2.35
N GLY A 39 21.62 1.70 2.84
CA GLY A 39 22.54 2.48 2.04
C GLY A 39 22.00 3.83 1.54
N PRO A 40 22.83 4.57 0.77
CA PRO A 40 22.63 5.98 0.45
C PRO A 40 21.44 6.29 -0.45
N ALA A 41 20.84 5.27 -1.09
CA ALA A 41 19.60 5.41 -1.84
C ALA A 41 18.40 5.76 -0.93
N MET A 42 18.51 5.44 0.37
CA MET A 42 17.51 5.78 1.36
C MET A 42 17.81 7.15 1.95
N LYS A 43 16.79 8.00 2.04
CA LYS A 43 16.89 9.32 2.63
C LYS A 43 16.10 9.34 3.92
N ALA A 44 16.76 9.66 5.03
CA ALA A 44 16.08 9.87 6.30
C ALA A 44 14.98 10.92 6.13
N ARG A 45 13.85 10.72 6.80
CA ARG A 45 12.62 11.53 6.71
C ARG A 45 11.93 11.53 5.35
N ALA A 46 12.49 10.91 4.31
CA ALA A 46 11.79 10.76 3.05
C ALA A 46 10.64 9.74 3.19
N ARG A 47 9.58 9.95 2.40
CA ARG A 47 8.43 9.06 2.39
C ARG A 47 8.81 7.67 1.88
N VAL A 48 8.30 6.64 2.55
CA VAL A 48 8.31 5.27 2.03
C VAL A 48 7.46 5.24 0.76
N LYS A 49 8.03 4.82 -0.36
CA LYS A 49 7.33 4.72 -1.64
C LYS A 49 7.05 3.27 -1.97
N ILE A 50 5.86 3.02 -2.49
CA ILE A 50 5.49 1.72 -3.05
C ILE A 50 4.89 1.93 -4.43
N SER A 51 5.26 1.06 -5.37
CA SER A 51 4.67 1.05 -6.72
C SER A 51 3.54 0.00 -6.80
N PRO A 52 2.59 0.15 -7.74
CA PRO A 52 1.55 -0.85 -7.97
C PRO A 52 2.14 -2.23 -8.28
N LYS A 53 3.23 -2.26 -9.07
CA LYS A 53 3.99 -3.47 -9.39
C LYS A 53 4.56 -4.12 -8.13
N LEU A 54 5.09 -3.33 -7.19
CA LEU A 54 5.64 -3.85 -5.93
C LEU A 54 4.54 -4.36 -5.01
N LEU A 55 3.39 -3.66 -4.92
CA LEU A 55 2.20 -4.15 -4.21
C LEU A 55 1.81 -5.53 -4.73
N ARG A 56 1.55 -5.66 -6.03
CA ARG A 56 1.15 -6.93 -6.65
C ARG A 56 2.20 -8.02 -6.47
N LYS A 57 3.49 -7.70 -6.53
CA LYS A 57 4.56 -8.71 -6.42
C LYS A 57 4.82 -9.17 -4.98
N LYS A 58 4.74 -8.28 -3.99
CA LYS A 58 5.26 -8.52 -2.64
C LYS A 58 4.21 -8.47 -1.53
N ILE A 59 3.16 -7.71 -1.71
CA ILE A 59 2.13 -7.47 -0.67
C ILE A 59 0.83 -8.17 -1.02
N LEU A 60 0.45 -8.25 -2.30
CA LEU A 60 -0.76 -8.93 -2.79
C LEU A 60 -0.43 -9.86 -3.96
N PRO A 61 0.45 -10.87 -3.77
CA PRO A 61 0.80 -11.82 -4.83
C PRO A 61 -0.42 -12.60 -5.32
N GLU A 62 -0.63 -12.65 -6.64
CA GLU A 62 -1.83 -13.23 -7.27
C GLU A 62 -2.09 -14.70 -6.91
N SER A 63 -1.05 -15.45 -6.58
CA SER A 63 -1.13 -16.86 -6.20
C SER A 63 -1.50 -17.09 -4.72
N ARG A 64 -1.82 -16.04 -3.95
CA ARG A 64 -2.15 -16.12 -2.53
C ARG A 64 -3.57 -15.64 -2.24
N ASP A 65 -4.10 -16.06 -1.09
CA ASP A 65 -5.38 -15.55 -0.59
C ASP A 65 -5.16 -14.15 -0.01
N ASN A 66 -5.62 -13.17 -0.77
CA ASN A 66 -5.42 -11.76 -0.52
C ASN A 66 -6.72 -11.10 -0.11
N THR A 67 -6.61 -10.01 0.65
CA THR A 67 -7.69 -9.10 0.96
C THR A 67 -7.18 -7.68 0.81
N PHE A 68 -7.81 -6.94 -0.10
CA PHE A 68 -7.64 -5.51 -0.27
C PHE A 68 -8.92 -4.81 0.17
N ILE A 69 -8.79 -3.81 1.04
CA ILE A 69 -9.88 -2.94 1.43
C ILE A 69 -9.48 -1.50 1.13
N SER A 70 -10.41 -0.72 0.59
CA SER A 70 -10.32 0.74 0.51
C SER A 70 -11.57 1.39 1.08
N VAL A 71 -11.39 2.58 1.65
CA VAL A 71 -12.48 3.36 2.24
C VAL A 71 -12.46 4.76 1.66
N THR A 72 -13.58 5.19 1.10
CA THR A 72 -13.74 6.56 0.61
C THR A 72 -14.79 7.31 1.43
N ARG A 73 -14.64 8.63 1.54
CA ARG A 73 -15.63 9.53 2.14
C ARG A 73 -15.77 10.77 1.27
N GLY A 74 -16.97 10.98 0.74
CA GLY A 74 -17.21 12.06 -0.23
C GLY A 74 -16.33 11.96 -1.48
N GLY A 75 -16.17 10.74 -2.02
CA GLY A 75 -15.37 10.47 -3.21
C GLY A 75 -13.85 10.44 -3.01
N ASN A 76 -13.36 10.82 -1.83
CA ASN A 76 -11.92 10.82 -1.53
C ASN A 76 -11.51 9.54 -0.79
N LEU A 77 -10.44 8.89 -1.24
CA LEU A 77 -9.81 7.79 -0.52
C LEU A 77 -9.24 8.29 0.82
N ILE A 78 -9.67 7.67 1.92
CA ILE A 78 -9.27 8.02 3.29
C ILE A 78 -8.57 6.87 4.02
N GLY A 79 -8.60 5.66 3.48
CA GLY A 79 -7.97 4.52 4.10
C GLY A 79 -7.83 3.34 3.15
N ILE A 80 -6.76 2.58 3.35
CA ILE A 80 -6.49 1.33 2.65
C ILE A 80 -5.98 0.28 3.66
N LEU A 81 -6.28 -0.98 3.38
CA LEU A 81 -5.71 -2.13 4.07
C LEU A 81 -5.34 -3.20 3.05
N PHE A 82 -4.18 -3.80 3.27
CA PHE A 82 -3.70 -4.95 2.51
C PHE A 82 -3.47 -6.09 3.49
N ALA A 83 -3.95 -7.28 3.15
CA ALA A 83 -3.65 -8.50 3.87
C ALA A 83 -3.42 -9.65 2.89
N THR A 84 -2.44 -10.49 3.20
CA THR A 84 -2.19 -11.74 2.49
C THR A 84 -2.04 -12.84 3.52
N LYS A 85 -2.81 -13.90 3.34
CA LYS A 85 -2.63 -15.12 4.12
C LYS A 85 -1.43 -15.89 3.57
N TRP A 86 -0.36 -15.92 4.35
CA TRP A 86 0.81 -16.74 4.08
C TRP A 86 0.59 -18.14 4.64
N THR A 87 0.67 -19.15 3.80
CA THR A 87 0.81 -20.53 4.29
C THR A 87 2.28 -20.75 4.62
N GLN A 88 2.55 -21.12 5.86
CA GLN A 88 3.83 -21.70 6.24
C GLN A 88 3.94 -23.11 5.65
#